data_AF-A0A939KFT6-F1
#
_entry.id   AF-A0A939KFT6-F1
#
_cell.length_a   1.000
_cell.length_b   1.000
_cell.length_c   1.000
_cell.angle_alpha   90.00
_cell.angle_beta   90.00
_cell.angle_gamma   90.00
#
_symmetry.space_group_name_H-M   'P 1'
#
loop_
_entity.id
_entity.type
_entity.pdbx_description
1 polymer ?
#
loop_
_entity_poly.entity_id
_entity_poly.type
_entity_poly.pdbx_seq_one_letter_code
_entity_poly.pdbx_strand_id
1 'polypeptide(L)'
;MTKQKVKIGLAIASLCIISFYVIYTFLKPQVNYADLSPYVLLDASDVQLAVQQSLRENTPQQLEEQIKKIVSIAKKMPLPPADIQFLRSDDAKDYLVFHGKRALFDELVSEQFKTLGSISDLKQRFPEAKDKFKQADEMLSQRDVLFEQIVTGFIDQGFTHQQAQAQARAQWYNRFKLDVVK
;
A
#
# COMPACT_ATOMS: atom_id res chain seq x y z
N MET A 1 -16.98 -20.40 -57.00
CA MET A 1 -15.63 -19.78 -57.09
C MET A 1 -15.61 -18.61 -56.11
N THR A 2 -15.03 -18.81 -54.91
CA THR A 2 -13.81 -18.10 -54.39
C THR A 2 -14.03 -16.61 -54.11
N LYS A 3 -13.78 -16.00 -52.94
CA LYS A 3 -13.03 -16.31 -51.71
C LYS A 3 -13.62 -15.50 -50.53
N GLN A 4 -13.68 -16.14 -49.37
CA GLN A 4 -13.92 -15.56 -48.05
C GLN A 4 -12.67 -14.77 -47.60
N LYS A 5 -12.80 -13.45 -47.36
CA LYS A 5 -11.73 -12.63 -46.78
C LYS A 5 -11.84 -12.62 -45.25
N VAL A 6 -10.94 -13.40 -44.66
CA VAL A 6 -10.40 -13.46 -43.30
C VAL A 6 -10.77 -12.32 -42.34
N LYS A 7 -11.40 -12.70 -41.21
CA LYS A 7 -11.55 -11.94 -39.97
C LYS A 7 -10.22 -11.91 -39.21
N ILE A 8 -9.55 -10.78 -39.08
CA ILE A 8 -8.50 -10.56 -38.07
C ILE A 8 -8.70 -9.16 -37.50
N GLY A 9 -9.22 -9.10 -36.29
CA GLY A 9 -9.41 -7.83 -35.59
C GLY A 9 -10.34 -7.94 -34.41
N LEU A 10 -10.12 -8.94 -33.52
CA LEU A 10 -10.70 -9.01 -32.17
C LEU A 10 -10.26 -10.25 -31.37
N ALA A 11 -9.01 -10.73 -31.54
CA ALA A 11 -8.53 -11.92 -30.84
C ALA A 11 -7.25 -11.73 -29.99
N ILE A 12 -6.70 -10.51 -29.92
CA ILE A 12 -5.46 -10.26 -29.15
C ILE A 12 -5.75 -9.67 -27.76
N ALA A 13 -6.87 -8.96 -27.58
CA ALA A 13 -7.24 -8.42 -26.26
C ALA A 13 -7.81 -9.47 -25.29
N SER A 14 -8.46 -10.53 -25.82
CA SER A 14 -9.05 -11.57 -24.98
C SER A 14 -8.03 -12.61 -24.47
N LEU A 15 -6.93 -12.82 -25.20
CA LEU A 15 -5.87 -13.74 -24.76
C LEU A 15 -5.02 -13.17 -23.63
N CYS A 16 -4.80 -11.85 -23.57
CA CYS A 16 -4.05 -11.22 -22.48
C CYS A 16 -4.84 -11.18 -21.16
N ILE A 17 -6.17 -11.03 -21.23
CA ILE A 17 -7.02 -11.04 -20.02
C ILE A 17 -7.18 -12.46 -19.50
N ILE A 18 -7.32 -13.45 -20.37
CA ILE A 18 -7.36 -14.87 -19.97
C ILE A 18 -5.99 -15.31 -19.47
N SER A 19 -4.87 -14.92 -20.10
CA SER A 19 -3.54 -15.27 -19.58
C SER A 19 -3.23 -14.57 -18.26
N PHE A 20 -3.65 -13.32 -18.05
CA PHE A 20 -3.52 -12.67 -16.74
C PHE A 20 -4.42 -13.33 -15.68
N TYR A 21 -5.66 -13.70 -16.00
CA TYR A 21 -6.56 -14.39 -15.06
C TYR A 21 -6.11 -15.82 -14.76
N VAL A 22 -5.59 -16.55 -15.76
CA VAL A 22 -4.99 -17.88 -15.59
C VAL A 22 -3.69 -17.78 -14.79
N ILE A 23 -2.83 -16.80 -15.03
CA ILE A 23 -1.63 -16.55 -14.19
C ILE A 23 -2.05 -16.14 -12.76
N TYR A 24 -3.07 -15.30 -12.58
CA TYR A 24 -3.58 -14.88 -11.27
C TYR A 24 -4.26 -16.03 -10.50
N THR A 25 -4.79 -17.04 -11.20
CA THR A 25 -5.37 -18.24 -10.59
C THR A 25 -4.35 -19.38 -10.43
N PHE A 26 -3.32 -19.48 -11.29
CA PHE A 26 -2.23 -20.47 -11.19
C PHE A 26 -1.09 -20.06 -10.26
N LEU A 27 -0.85 -18.76 -10.06
CA LEU A 27 0.13 -18.24 -9.09
C LEU A 27 -0.49 -17.98 -7.71
N LYS A 28 -1.70 -18.48 -7.42
CA LYS A 28 -2.03 -18.70 -6.02
C LYS A 28 -1.13 -19.83 -5.56
N PRO A 29 -0.20 -19.62 -4.61
CA PRO A 29 0.42 -20.74 -3.95
C PRO A 29 -0.71 -21.65 -3.47
N GLN A 30 -0.68 -22.92 -3.88
CA GLN A 30 -1.50 -23.95 -3.26
C GLN A 30 -1.11 -23.91 -1.78
N VAL A 31 -1.93 -23.26 -0.96
CA VAL A 31 -1.67 -23.18 0.48
C VAL A 31 -1.71 -24.60 0.96
N ASN A 32 -0.54 -25.15 1.27
CA ASN A 32 -0.46 -26.48 1.86
C ASN A 32 -1.08 -26.38 3.25
N TYR A 33 -2.34 -26.85 3.36
CA TYR A 33 -3.12 -26.76 4.58
C TYR A 33 -2.54 -27.58 5.75
N ALA A 34 -1.53 -28.42 5.47
CA ALA A 34 -0.88 -29.26 6.48
C ALA A 34 -0.04 -28.44 7.49
N ASP A 35 0.40 -27.22 7.13
CA ASP A 35 1.22 -26.34 7.98
C ASP A 35 0.67 -24.90 8.01
N LEU A 36 -0.64 -24.75 8.18
CA LEU A 36 -1.26 -23.43 8.34
C LEU A 36 -0.83 -22.79 9.66
N SER A 37 0.08 -21.82 9.57
CA SER A 37 0.44 -20.98 10.72
C SER A 37 -0.65 -19.94 10.99
N PRO A 38 -0.96 -19.60 12.26
CA PRO A 38 -1.89 -18.51 12.58
C PRO A 38 -1.45 -17.16 11.98
N TYR A 39 -0.15 -16.95 11.76
CA TYR A 39 0.36 -15.75 11.09
C TYR A 39 -0.14 -15.57 9.66
N VAL A 40 -0.44 -16.67 8.93
CA VAL A 40 -1.02 -16.59 7.58
C VAL A 40 -2.38 -15.87 7.59
N LEU A 41 -3.15 -16.05 8.67
CA LEU A 41 -4.43 -15.36 8.84
C LEU A 41 -4.23 -13.90 9.26
N LEU A 42 -3.24 -13.63 10.11
CA LEU A 42 -2.92 -12.26 10.53
C LEU A 42 -2.36 -11.43 9.36
N ASP A 43 -1.56 -12.03 8.49
CA ASP A 43 -0.94 -11.39 7.33
C ASP A 43 -1.85 -11.29 6.11
N ALA A 44 -3.06 -11.85 6.17
CA ALA A 44 -4.02 -11.75 5.09
C ALA A 44 -4.27 -10.28 4.72
N SER A 45 -4.25 -9.96 3.43
CA SER A 45 -4.28 -8.57 2.97
C SER A 45 -5.51 -7.80 3.44
N ASP A 46 -6.67 -8.45 3.49
CA ASP A 46 -7.92 -7.87 3.99
C ASP A 46 -7.88 -7.62 5.50
N VAL A 47 -7.19 -8.49 6.26
CA VAL A 47 -6.92 -8.30 7.68
C VAL A 47 -6.01 -7.09 7.90
N GLN A 48 -4.88 -7.03 7.20
CA GLN A 48 -3.92 -5.93 7.34
C GLN A 48 -4.56 -4.58 6.96
N LEU A 49 -5.36 -4.53 5.89
CA LEU A 49 -6.10 -3.33 5.51
C LEU A 49 -7.11 -2.89 6.56
N ALA A 50 -7.88 -3.83 7.12
CA ALA A 50 -8.86 -3.50 8.17
C ALA A 50 -8.19 -3.01 9.46
N VAL A 51 -7.06 -3.61 9.84
CA VAL A 51 -6.26 -3.18 11.00
C VAL A 51 -5.69 -1.78 10.76
N GLN A 52 -5.10 -1.54 9.59
CA GLN A 52 -4.59 -0.23 9.19
C GLN A 52 -5.67 0.85 9.24
N GLN A 53 -6.89 0.55 8.77
CA GLN A 53 -8.02 1.47 8.85
C GLN A 53 -8.46 1.73 10.30
N SER A 54 -8.55 0.69 11.13
CA SER A 54 -8.90 0.83 12.55
C SER A 54 -7.88 1.69 13.31
N LEU A 55 -6.60 1.53 12.99
CA LEU A 55 -5.51 2.32 13.57
C LEU A 55 -5.54 3.78 13.10
N ARG A 56 -5.92 4.04 11.84
CA ARG A 56 -6.10 5.39 11.31
C ARG A 56 -7.24 6.12 12.00
N GLU A 57 -8.36 5.44 12.18
CA GLU A 57 -9.59 6.00 12.77
C GLU A 57 -9.53 6.08 14.31
N ASN A 58 -8.49 5.52 14.93
CA ASN A 58 -8.35 5.35 16.39
C ASN A 58 -9.59 4.68 17.01
N THR A 59 -10.00 3.55 16.42
CA THR A 59 -11.19 2.79 16.80
C THR A 59 -10.80 1.41 17.35
N PRO A 60 -10.36 1.31 18.62
CA PRO A 60 -9.99 0.04 19.24
C PRO A 60 -11.05 -1.07 19.13
N GLN A 61 -12.34 -0.69 19.12
CA GLN A 61 -13.45 -1.61 18.98
C GLN A 61 -13.46 -2.32 17.61
N GLN A 62 -13.09 -1.62 16.54
CA GLN A 62 -13.03 -2.22 15.19
C GLN A 62 -11.90 -3.25 15.10
N LEU A 63 -10.76 -3.00 15.75
CA LEU A 63 -9.66 -3.97 15.83
C LEU A 63 -10.10 -5.26 16.55
N GLU A 64 -10.82 -5.14 17.67
CA GLU A 64 -11.37 -6.28 18.41
C GLU A 64 -12.39 -7.09 17.59
N GLU A 65 -13.26 -6.41 16.85
CA GLU A 65 -14.20 -7.05 15.92
C GLU A 65 -13.48 -7.83 14.82
N GLN A 66 -12.40 -7.26 14.29
CA GLN A 66 -11.58 -7.91 13.28
C GLN A 66 -10.89 -9.17 13.83
N ILE A 67 -10.33 -9.11 15.04
CA ILE A 67 -9.75 -10.29 15.72
C ILE A 67 -10.82 -11.37 15.90
N LYS A 68 -12.03 -11.01 16.34
CA LYS A 68 -13.14 -11.97 16.46
C LYS A 68 -13.50 -12.62 15.12
N LYS A 69 -13.48 -11.85 14.02
CA LYS A 69 -13.72 -12.37 12.68
C LYS A 69 -12.62 -13.34 12.24
N ILE A 70 -11.35 -13.01 12.46
CA ILE A 70 -10.20 -13.88 12.18
C ILE A 70 -10.34 -15.20 12.93
N VAL A 71 -10.63 -15.14 14.23
CA VAL A 71 -10.84 -16.33 15.07
C VAL A 71 -12.02 -17.17 14.59
N SER A 72 -13.10 -16.54 14.11
CA SER A 72 -14.26 -17.25 13.55
C SER A 72 -13.92 -18.00 12.27
N ILE A 73 -13.07 -17.43 11.42
CA ILE A 73 -12.54 -18.07 10.21
C ILE A 73 -11.60 -19.22 10.60
N ALA A 74 -10.68 -18.98 11.54
CA ALA A 74 -9.72 -19.96 12.02
C ALA A 74 -10.38 -21.24 12.57
N LYS A 75 -11.51 -21.12 13.28
CA LYS A 75 -12.30 -22.26 13.77
C LYS A 75 -12.88 -23.16 12.66
N LYS A 76 -12.99 -22.66 11.43
CA LYS A 76 -13.47 -23.42 10.27
C LYS A 76 -12.34 -24.07 9.48
N MET A 77 -11.09 -23.84 9.89
CA MET A 77 -9.89 -24.34 9.26
C MET A 77 -9.29 -25.48 10.10
N PRO A 78 -8.45 -26.34 9.52
CA PRO A 78 -7.77 -27.41 10.26
C PRO A 78 -6.61 -26.86 11.11
N LEU A 79 -6.86 -25.85 11.94
CA LEU A 79 -5.87 -25.27 12.84
C LEU A 79 -5.88 -25.96 14.21
N PRO A 80 -4.70 -26.25 14.79
CA PRO A 80 -4.58 -26.70 16.16
C PRO A 80 -5.28 -25.76 17.17
N PRO A 81 -5.83 -26.29 18.27
CA PRO A 81 -6.45 -25.46 19.32
C PRO A 81 -5.51 -24.39 19.89
N ALA A 82 -4.21 -24.69 19.98
CA ALA A 82 -3.19 -23.75 20.44
C ALA A 82 -3.09 -22.52 19.53
N ASP A 83 -3.18 -22.70 18.21
CA ASP A 83 -3.12 -21.60 17.24
C ASP A 83 -4.39 -20.75 17.28
N ILE A 84 -5.55 -21.38 17.47
CA ILE A 84 -6.82 -20.66 17.67
C ILE A 84 -6.79 -19.86 18.97
N GLN A 85 -6.11 -20.37 20.01
CA GLN A 85 -5.92 -19.66 21.28
C GLN A 85 -4.94 -18.50 21.11
N PHE A 86 -3.83 -18.70 20.38
CA PHE A 86 -2.89 -17.64 20.03
C PHE A 86 -3.60 -16.48 19.32
N LEU A 87 -4.47 -16.74 18.35
CA LEU A 87 -5.22 -15.70 17.64
C LEU A 87 -6.14 -14.84 18.54
N ARG A 88 -6.40 -15.25 19.79
CA ARG A 88 -7.14 -14.48 20.81
C ARG A 88 -6.25 -13.81 21.84
N SER A 89 -4.94 -14.05 21.78
CA SER A 89 -3.99 -13.53 22.73
C SER A 89 -3.66 -12.07 22.46
N ASP A 90 -3.13 -11.40 23.49
CA ASP A 90 -2.56 -10.06 23.33
C ASP A 90 -1.36 -10.08 22.37
N ASP A 91 -0.61 -11.18 22.27
CA ASP A 91 0.51 -11.31 21.31
C ASP A 91 0.04 -11.20 19.86
N ALA A 92 -1.10 -11.82 19.51
CA ALA A 92 -1.66 -11.71 18.16
C ALA A 92 -2.19 -10.29 17.88
N LYS A 93 -2.72 -9.63 18.91
CA LYS A 93 -3.15 -8.22 18.80
C LYS A 93 -1.94 -7.30 18.61
N ASP A 94 -0.89 -7.48 19.40
CA ASP A 94 0.35 -6.70 19.30
C ASP A 94 1.02 -6.91 17.94
N TYR A 95 1.02 -8.15 17.42
CA TYR A 95 1.45 -8.45 16.07
C TYR A 95 0.68 -7.63 15.03
N LEU A 96 -0.66 -7.66 15.07
CA LEU A 96 -1.48 -6.89 14.14
C LEU A 96 -1.22 -5.38 14.25
N VAL A 97 -1.14 -4.84 15.47
CA VAL A 97 -0.88 -3.42 15.70
C VAL A 97 0.49 -3.03 15.16
N PHE A 98 1.53 -3.82 15.43
CA PHE A 98 2.89 -3.57 14.96
C PHE A 98 2.95 -3.52 13.43
N HIS A 99 2.43 -4.55 12.76
CA HIS A 99 2.41 -4.61 11.30
C HIS A 99 1.53 -3.52 10.68
N GLY A 100 0.34 -3.28 11.25
CA GLY A 100 -0.59 -2.25 10.79
C GLY A 100 -0.02 -0.84 10.91
N LYS A 101 0.67 -0.51 12.02
CA LYS A 101 1.34 0.79 12.18
C LYS A 101 2.47 0.99 11.18
N ARG A 102 3.24 -0.07 10.87
CA ARG A 102 4.30 -0.02 9.86
C ARG A 102 3.75 0.17 8.45
N ALA A 103 2.62 -0.46 8.13
CA ALA A 103 1.93 -0.25 6.86
C ALA A 103 1.36 1.18 6.75
N LEU A 104 0.77 1.68 7.84
CA LEU A 104 0.25 3.04 7.90
C LEU A 104 1.36 4.08 7.75
N PHE A 105 2.54 3.84 8.34
CA PHE A 105 3.71 4.67 8.12
C PHE A 105 4.09 4.74 6.64
N ASP A 106 4.17 3.61 5.94
CA ASP A 106 4.53 3.58 4.51
C ASP A 106 3.54 4.37 3.64
N GLU A 107 2.24 4.23 3.91
CA GLU A 107 1.19 4.98 3.21
C GLU A 107 1.33 6.49 3.45
N LEU A 108 1.47 6.90 4.71
CA LEU A 108 1.60 8.32 5.07
C LEU A 108 2.90 8.93 4.52
N VAL A 109 4.00 8.18 4.48
CA VAL A 109 5.24 8.61 3.82
C VAL A 109 5.01 8.79 2.32
N SER A 110 4.25 7.91 1.67
CA SER A 110 3.87 8.06 0.26
C SER A 110 3.01 9.31 0.04
N GLU A 111 2.08 9.61 0.95
CA GLU A 111 1.29 10.85 0.89
C GLU A 111 2.19 12.09 1.02
N GLN A 112 3.07 12.13 2.03
CA GLN A 112 4.01 13.26 2.22
C GLN A 112 4.94 13.43 1.01
N PHE A 113 5.38 12.34 0.38
CA PHE A 113 6.13 12.39 -0.86
C PHE A 113 5.35 13.14 -1.96
N LYS A 114 4.08 12.78 -2.17
CA LYS A 114 3.23 13.37 -3.21
C LYS A 114 2.92 14.84 -2.91
N THR A 115 2.69 15.20 -1.64
CA THR A 115 2.29 16.55 -1.21
C THR A 115 3.46 17.48 -0.88
N LEU A 116 4.71 17.05 -1.15
CA LEU A 116 5.94 17.81 -0.84
C LEU A 116 6.07 18.16 0.65
N GLY A 117 5.55 17.30 1.54
CA GLY A 117 5.60 17.50 2.99
C GLY A 117 6.76 16.77 3.68
N SER A 118 6.87 16.98 4.99
CA SER A 118 7.87 16.37 5.86
C SER A 118 7.32 15.13 6.58
N ILE A 119 8.22 14.23 6.99
CA ILE A 119 7.86 13.01 7.75
C ILE A 119 8.32 13.05 9.22
N SER A 120 8.85 14.17 9.71
CA SER A 120 9.37 14.28 11.08
C SER A 120 8.34 13.86 12.14
N ASP A 121 7.09 14.30 12.01
CA ASP A 121 6.01 13.94 12.93
C ASP A 121 5.61 12.46 12.80
N LEU A 122 5.72 11.89 11.60
CA LEU A 122 5.42 10.48 11.38
C LEU A 122 6.39 9.58 12.13
N LYS A 123 7.67 9.95 12.20
CA LYS A 123 8.68 9.18 12.96
C LYS A 123 8.40 9.13 14.45
N GLN A 124 7.80 10.18 15.00
CA GLN A 124 7.39 10.22 16.41
C GLN A 124 6.14 9.38 16.64
N ARG A 125 5.18 9.42 15.71
CA ARG A 125 3.90 8.70 15.80
C ARG A 125 4.03 7.19 15.55
N PHE A 126 5.03 6.76 14.79
CA PHE A 126 5.22 5.37 14.37
C PHE A 126 6.63 4.85 14.70
N PRO A 127 7.01 4.77 15.99
CA PRO A 127 8.31 4.23 16.40
C PRO A 127 8.51 2.77 15.98
N GLU A 128 7.43 2.03 15.72
CA GLU A 128 7.44 0.65 15.22
C GLU A 128 8.07 0.53 13.82
N ALA A 129 8.18 1.63 13.07
CA ALA A 129 8.79 1.69 11.74
C ALA A 129 10.21 2.29 11.75
N LYS A 130 10.89 2.35 12.90
CA LYS A 130 12.18 3.03 13.06
C LYS A 130 13.27 2.56 12.08
N ASP A 131 13.31 1.28 11.77
CA ASP A 131 14.21 0.67 10.77
C ASP A 131 14.01 1.25 9.36
N LYS A 132 12.81 1.76 9.04
CA LYS A 132 12.49 2.37 7.74
C LYS A 132 12.81 3.86 7.67
N PHE A 133 13.09 4.53 8.78
CA PHE A 133 13.21 5.99 8.83
C PHE A 133 14.29 6.53 7.89
N LYS A 134 15.47 5.87 7.88
CA LYS A 134 16.57 6.26 7.02
C LYS A 134 16.19 6.18 5.54
N GLN A 135 15.56 5.09 5.13
CA GLN A 135 15.11 4.91 3.75
C GLN A 135 14.04 5.95 3.35
N ALA A 136 13.11 6.25 4.27
CA ALA A 136 12.10 7.27 4.04
C ALA A 136 12.73 8.67 3.87
N ASP A 137 13.73 9.02 4.68
CA ASP A 137 14.48 10.27 4.53
C ASP A 137 15.20 10.36 3.19
N GLU A 138 15.87 9.29 2.78
CA GLU A 138 16.56 9.23 1.49
C GLU A 138 15.59 9.42 0.33
N MET A 139 14.41 8.80 0.39
CA MET A 139 13.36 8.96 -0.62
C MET A 139 12.86 10.41 -0.71
N LEU A 140 12.64 11.08 0.43
CA LEU A 140 12.21 12.48 0.46
C LEU A 140 13.33 13.43 0.02
N SER A 141 14.58 13.14 0.35
CA SER A 141 15.71 13.94 -0.14
C SER A 141 15.84 13.86 -1.67
N GLN A 142 15.67 12.66 -2.24
CA GLN A 142 15.65 12.48 -3.70
C GLN A 142 14.49 13.22 -4.36
N ARG A 143 13.30 13.19 -3.73
CA ARG A 143 12.15 13.99 -4.15
C ARG A 143 12.50 15.47 -4.22
N ASP A 144 13.12 16.00 -3.18
CA ASP A 144 13.41 17.44 -3.07
C ASP A 144 14.44 17.86 -4.13
N VAL A 145 15.44 17.03 -4.41
CA VAL A 145 16.38 17.25 -5.52
C VAL A 145 15.65 17.27 -6.87
N LEU A 146 14.77 16.30 -7.13
CA LEU A 146 13.97 16.27 -8.36
C LEU A 146 13.04 17.48 -8.47
N PHE A 147 12.45 17.92 -7.36
CA PHE A 147 11.60 19.09 -7.32
C PHE A 147 12.39 20.36 -7.67
N GLU A 148 13.57 20.55 -7.09
CA GLU A 148 14.44 21.68 -7.40
C GLU A 148 14.91 21.67 -8.86
N GLN A 149 15.16 20.49 -9.46
CA GLN A 149 15.46 20.40 -10.89
C GLN A 149 14.30 20.91 -11.77
N ILE A 150 13.05 20.67 -11.37
CA ILE A 150 11.87 21.21 -12.07
C ILE A 150 11.83 22.74 -11.90
N VAL A 151 12.10 23.25 -10.70
CA VAL A 151 12.18 24.69 -10.44
C VAL A 151 13.25 25.34 -11.32
N THR A 152 14.47 24.80 -11.36
CA THR A 152 15.54 25.28 -12.24
C THR A 152 15.12 25.30 -13.70
N GLY A 153 14.45 24.24 -14.17
CA GLY A 153 13.94 24.19 -15.55
C GLY A 153 12.95 25.31 -15.89
N PHE A 154 12.18 25.82 -14.92
CA PHE A 154 11.34 27.02 -15.12
C PHE A 154 12.15 28.32 -15.00
N ILE A 155 13.14 28.39 -14.12
CA ILE A 155 14.04 29.56 -14.05
C ILE A 155 14.76 29.77 -15.39
N ASP A 156 15.24 28.69 -16.01
CA ASP A 156 15.91 28.72 -17.32
C ASP A 156 14.97 29.21 -18.45
N GLN A 157 13.65 29.12 -18.26
CA GLN A 157 12.63 29.66 -19.16
C GLN A 157 12.31 31.15 -18.89
N GLY A 158 13.04 31.80 -17.98
CA GLY A 158 12.90 33.21 -17.66
C GLY A 158 11.88 33.53 -16.57
N PHE A 159 11.35 32.53 -15.85
CA PHE A 159 10.49 32.76 -14.70
C PHE A 159 11.29 33.25 -13.49
N THR A 160 10.70 34.10 -12.64
CA THR A 160 11.30 34.39 -11.34
C THR A 160 11.26 33.15 -10.45
N HIS A 161 12.13 33.07 -9.44
CA HIS A 161 12.17 31.93 -8.53
C HIS A 161 10.79 31.60 -7.90
N GLN A 162 10.04 32.63 -7.48
CA GLN A 162 8.70 32.44 -6.91
C GLN A 162 7.71 31.85 -7.93
N GLN A 163 7.74 32.34 -9.17
CA GLN A 163 6.88 31.81 -10.24
C GLN A 163 7.28 30.38 -10.61
N ALA A 164 8.58 30.12 -10.73
CA ALA A 164 9.13 28.80 -11.02
C ALA A 164 8.72 27.77 -9.96
N GLN A 165 8.78 28.13 -8.66
CA GLN A 165 8.29 27.27 -7.58
C GLN A 165 6.79 26.98 -7.69
N ALA A 166 5.97 27.99 -7.99
CA ALA A 166 4.53 27.78 -8.18
C ALA A 166 4.22 26.84 -9.36
N GLN A 167 4.91 27.02 -10.49
CA GLN A 167 4.78 26.16 -11.66
C GLN A 167 5.27 24.74 -11.40
N ALA A 168 6.41 24.59 -10.72
CA ALA A 168 6.94 23.29 -10.32
C ALA A 168 5.96 22.53 -9.40
N ARG A 169 5.35 23.21 -8.42
CA ARG A 169 4.31 22.61 -7.57
C ARG A 169 3.10 22.17 -8.39
N ALA A 170 2.59 23.03 -9.27
CA ALA A 170 1.46 22.69 -10.13
C ALA A 170 1.78 21.47 -11.02
N GLN A 171 2.95 21.46 -11.65
CA GLN A 171 3.40 20.33 -12.45
C GLN A 171 3.56 19.05 -11.61
N TRP A 172 4.13 19.16 -10.41
CA TRP A 172 4.30 18.03 -9.49
C TRP A 172 2.95 17.44 -9.09
N TYR A 173 2.00 18.26 -8.63
CA TYR A 173 0.65 17.82 -8.24
C TYR A 173 -0.12 17.21 -9.40
N ASN A 174 0.01 17.76 -10.61
CA ASN A 174 -0.58 17.18 -11.81
C ASN A 174 -0.06 15.76 -12.09
N ARG A 175 1.21 15.45 -11.82
CA ARG A 175 1.77 14.08 -11.99
C ARG A 175 1.05 13.07 -11.08
N PHE A 176 0.64 13.50 -9.90
CA PHE A 176 -0.03 12.66 -8.90
C PHE A 176 -1.56 12.81 -8.90
N LYS A 177 -2.12 13.61 -9.83
CA LYS A 177 -3.55 13.94 -9.89
C LYS A 177 -4.07 14.49 -8.55
N LEU A 178 -3.25 15.29 -7.88
CA LEU A 178 -3.66 16.00 -6.68
C LEU A 178 -4.33 17.31 -7.10
N ASP A 179 -5.47 17.62 -6.49
CA ASP A 179 -6.09 18.93 -6.66
C ASP A 179 -5.18 19.98 -6.02
N VAL A 180 -4.76 20.96 -6.82
CA VAL A 180 -4.07 22.14 -6.29
C VAL A 180 -5.10 22.94 -5.51
N VAL A 181 -5.15 22.76 -4.19
CA VAL A 181 -5.97 23.63 -3.33
C VAL A 181 -5.42 25.05 -3.50
N LYS A 182 -6.26 25.90 -4.11
CA LYS A 182 -5.96 27.31 -4.41
C LYS A 182 -5.92 28.16 -3.14
#